data_AF-A0A7H4NVG9-F1
#
_entry.id   AF-A0A7H4NVG9-F1
#
_cell.length_a   1.000
_cell.length_b   1.000
_cell.length_c   1.000
_cell.angle_alpha   90.00
_cell.angle_beta   90.00
_cell.angle_gamma   90.00
#
_symmetry.space_group_name_H-M   'P 1'
#
loop_
_entity.id
_entity.type
_entity.pdbx_description
1 polymer ?
#
loop_
_entity_poly.entity_id
_entity_poly.type
_entity_poly.pdbx_seq_one_letter_code
_entity_poly.pdbx_strand_id
1 'polypeptide(L)'
;MVDITPTEMTPPEDDSQQFHPMRGVGNRHLQTMLPRLIRRKLRFTPHWQRLELPDGDFIDLAWSEDPSQARHKPRLVVFHGLEGSLHSPYAHGLIHAAMQRGWLGVVMHFRGCSGETQPE
;
A
#
# COMPACT_ATOMS: atom_id res chain seq x y z
N MET A 1 -2.37 -17.75 -30.58
CA MET A 1 -3.70 -18.26 -30.21
C MET A 1 -3.82 -18.03 -28.71
N VAL A 2 -4.51 -16.97 -28.31
CA VAL A 2 -4.62 -16.56 -26.90
C VAL A 2 -5.85 -17.27 -26.36
N ASP A 3 -5.63 -18.28 -25.53
CA ASP A 3 -6.68 -18.94 -24.78
C ASP A 3 -7.06 -18.01 -23.62
N ILE A 4 -8.18 -17.32 -23.77
CA ILE A 4 -8.73 -16.44 -22.74
C ILE A 4 -9.50 -17.35 -21.80
N THR A 5 -9.01 -17.53 -20.58
CA THR A 5 -9.67 -18.29 -19.51
C THR A 5 -11.17 -17.94 -19.44
N PRO A 6 -12.09 -18.93 -19.38
CA PRO A 6 -13.52 -18.65 -19.31
C PRO A 6 -13.85 -17.85 -18.05
N THR A 7 -14.68 -16.82 -18.21
CA THR A 7 -15.17 -15.90 -17.16
C THR A 7 -16.02 -16.57 -16.07
N GLU A 8 -16.28 -17.87 -16.14
CA GLU A 8 -17.09 -18.57 -15.14
C GLU A 8 -16.23 -19.14 -14.01
N MET A 9 -15.72 -18.24 -13.16
CA MET A 9 -15.41 -18.61 -11.78
C MET A 9 -16.73 -18.68 -11.01
N THR A 10 -17.32 -19.87 -10.89
CA THR A 10 -18.34 -20.11 -9.87
C THR A 10 -17.63 -19.99 -8.52
N PRO A 11 -17.91 -18.95 -7.71
CA PRO A 11 -17.30 -18.86 -6.39
C PRO A 11 -17.75 -20.10 -5.57
N PRO A 12 -16.88 -20.66 -4.73
CA PRO A 12 -17.29 -21.72 -3.82
C PRO A 12 -18.51 -21.24 -3.01
N GLU A 13 -19.49 -22.13 -2.77
CA GLU A 13 -20.65 -21.91 -1.88
C GLU A 13 -20.22 -21.80 -0.40
N ASP A 14 -19.09 -21.17 -0.14
CA ASP A 14 -18.67 -20.83 1.22
C ASP A 14 -19.37 -19.52 1.60
N ASP A 15 -20.01 -19.54 2.77
CA ASP A 15 -20.90 -18.53 3.37
C ASP A 15 -20.15 -17.25 3.76
N SER A 16 -19.41 -16.69 2.79
CA SER A 16 -18.64 -15.44 2.85
C SER A 16 -19.53 -14.20 3.04
N GLN A 17 -20.85 -14.37 3.04
CA GLN A 17 -21.84 -13.33 3.35
C GLN A 17 -21.74 -12.90 4.83
N GLN A 18 -21.29 -13.79 5.73
CA GLN A 18 -21.29 -13.53 7.16
C GLN A 18 -19.87 -13.49 7.76
N PHE A 19 -19.47 -12.31 8.20
CA PHE A 19 -18.17 -12.13 8.88
C PHE A 19 -18.17 -12.82 10.25
N HIS A 20 -17.30 -13.81 10.42
CA HIS A 20 -17.05 -14.45 11.71
C HIS A 20 -15.78 -13.91 12.35
N PRO A 21 -15.87 -13.21 13.50
CA PRO A 21 -14.68 -12.71 14.18
C PRO A 21 -13.87 -13.86 14.78
N MET A 22 -12.56 -13.65 14.89
CA MET A 22 -11.67 -14.57 15.61
C MET A 22 -12.16 -14.77 17.06
N ARG A 23 -12.09 -16.02 17.55
CA ARG A 23 -12.52 -16.35 18.93
C ARG A 23 -11.83 -15.43 19.93
N GLY A 24 -12.62 -14.77 20.78
CA GLY A 24 -12.13 -13.80 21.78
C GLY A 24 -12.06 -12.33 21.29
N VAL A 25 -12.33 -12.06 20.00
CA VAL A 25 -12.29 -10.71 19.41
C VAL A 25 -13.68 -10.28 18.92
N GLY A 26 -14.76 -10.58 19.65
CA GLY A 26 -16.14 -10.32 19.21
C GLY A 26 -16.55 -8.84 19.21
N ASN A 27 -15.82 -7.97 19.91
CA ASN A 27 -16.18 -6.55 20.01
C ASN A 27 -15.72 -5.78 18.77
N ARG A 28 -16.69 -5.39 17.93
CA ARG A 28 -16.48 -4.61 16.69
C ARG A 28 -15.69 -3.31 16.89
N HIS A 29 -15.90 -2.62 18.01
CA HIS A 29 -15.23 -1.34 18.28
C HIS A 29 -13.74 -1.58 18.60
N LEU A 30 -13.42 -2.64 19.34
CA LEU A 30 -12.03 -3.01 19.59
C LEU A 30 -11.33 -3.43 18.30
N GLN A 31 -11.98 -4.18 17.41
CA GLN A 31 -11.41 -4.54 16.10
C GLN A 31 -11.03 -3.30 15.26
N THR A 32 -11.87 -2.26 15.27
CA THR A 32 -11.60 -1.00 14.54
C THR A 32 -10.54 -0.13 15.23
N MET A 33 -10.53 -0.09 16.57
CA MET A 33 -9.64 0.79 17.33
C MET A 33 -8.23 0.23 17.51
N LEU A 34 -8.09 -1.09 17.64
CA LEU A 34 -6.83 -1.76 17.93
C LEU A 34 -5.71 -1.43 16.92
N PRO A 35 -5.95 -1.37 15.60
CA PRO A 35 -4.93 -0.97 14.63
C PRO A 35 -4.41 0.47 14.82
N ARG A 36 -5.24 1.37 15.37
CA ARG A 36 -4.83 2.74 15.69
C ARG A 36 -3.98 2.81 16.97
N LEU A 37 -4.23 1.92 17.92
CA LEU A 37 -3.49 1.83 19.19
C LEU A 37 -2.14 1.12 18.99
N ILE A 38 -2.10 0.07 18.17
CA ILE A 38 -0.87 -0.64 17.81
C ILE A 38 -0.28 0.02 16.56
N ARG A 39 0.27 1.23 16.72
CA ARG A 39 0.97 1.90 15.61
C ARG A 39 2.28 1.17 15.28
N ARG A 40 2.36 0.56 14.11
CA ARG A 40 3.62 0.04 13.57
C ARG A 40 4.49 1.21 13.12
N LYS A 41 5.54 1.53 13.88
CA LYS A 41 6.54 2.56 13.52
C LYS A 41 7.29 2.17 12.24
N LEU A 42 7.45 3.11 11.31
CA LEU A 42 8.22 2.92 10.08
C LEU A 42 9.64 2.44 10.42
N ARG A 43 10.04 1.27 9.91
CA ARG A 43 11.35 0.66 10.22
C ARG A 43 12.44 0.97 9.19
N PHE A 44 12.15 1.82 8.22
CA PHE A 44 13.09 2.21 7.18
C PHE A 44 12.99 3.72 6.91
N THR A 45 14.07 4.29 6.41
CA THR A 45 14.10 5.68 5.95
C THR A 45 13.64 5.70 4.49
N PRO A 46 12.49 6.32 4.17
CA PRO A 46 12.02 6.37 2.80
C PRO A 46 12.92 7.27 1.94
N HIS A 47 13.18 6.83 0.71
CA HIS A 47 13.78 7.67 -0.31
C HIS A 47 12.67 8.35 -1.10
N TRP A 48 12.57 9.68 -1.01
CA TRP A 48 11.56 10.46 -1.70
C TRP A 48 12.01 10.80 -3.12
N GLN A 49 11.09 10.65 -4.08
CA GLN A 49 11.30 11.04 -5.46
C GLN A 49 10.05 11.74 -5.98
N ARG A 50 10.21 12.97 -6.48
CA ARG A 50 9.16 13.68 -7.21
C ARG A 50 9.21 13.31 -8.69
N LEU A 51 8.05 13.04 -9.26
CA LEU A 51 7.86 12.91 -10.71
C LEU A 51 6.96 14.04 -11.18
N GLU A 52 7.51 14.89 -12.04
CA GLU A 52 6.73 15.91 -12.76
C GLU A 52 5.97 15.24 -13.90
N LEU A 53 4.71 15.63 -14.08
CA LEU A 53 3.84 15.13 -15.12
C LEU A 53 3.77 16.14 -16.28
N PRO A 54 3.45 15.68 -17.51
CA PRO A 54 3.40 16.55 -18.68
C PRO A 54 2.36 17.68 -18.60
N ASP A 55 1.40 17.59 -17.67
CA ASP A 55 0.39 18.61 -17.42
C ASP A 55 0.84 19.69 -16.40
N GLY A 56 2.10 19.66 -15.96
CA GLY A 56 2.66 20.62 -15.02
C GLY A 56 2.40 20.30 -13.55
N ASP A 57 1.71 19.19 -13.27
CA ASP A 57 1.48 18.67 -11.92
C ASP A 57 2.61 17.70 -11.51
N PHE A 58 2.59 17.21 -10.27
CA PHE A 58 3.55 16.23 -9.76
C PHE A 58 2.89 15.12 -8.93
N ILE A 59 3.60 13.99 -8.85
CA ILE A 59 3.35 12.93 -7.88
C ILE A 59 4.62 12.66 -7.10
N ASP A 60 4.47 12.33 -5.83
CA ASP A 60 5.60 11.96 -4.98
C ASP A 60 5.61 10.45 -4.75
N LEU A 61 6.80 9.87 -4.85
CA LEU A 61 7.06 8.46 -4.62
C LEU A 61 7.90 8.30 -3.37
N ALA A 62 7.44 7.48 -2.44
CA ALA A 62 8.20 7.07 -1.27
C ALA A 62 8.73 5.65 -1.47
N TRP A 63 10.02 5.54 -1.76
CA TRP A 63 10.70 4.26 -1.96
C TRP A 63 11.26 3.71 -0.65
N SER A 64 11.31 2.38 -0.54
CA SER A 64 11.95 1.70 0.59
C SER A 64 13.48 1.79 0.60
N GLU A 65 14.08 1.92 -0.58
CA GLU A 65 15.52 2.04 -0.82
C GLU A 65 15.74 2.92 -2.07
N ASP A 66 16.98 3.33 -2.35
CA ASP A 66 17.29 4.09 -3.55
C ASP A 66 16.98 3.26 -4.83
N PRO A 67 16.05 3.69 -5.69
CA PRO A 67 15.69 2.97 -6.91
C PRO A 67 16.84 2.83 -7.91
N SER A 68 17.87 3.69 -7.84
CA SER A 68 19.06 3.63 -8.69
C SER A 68 19.93 2.40 -8.38
N GLN A 69 20.00 2.00 -7.11
CA GLN A 69 20.78 0.85 -6.63
C GLN A 69 19.97 -0.46 -6.69
N ALA A 70 18.64 -0.36 -6.67
CA ALA A 70 17.71 -1.48 -6.63
C ALA A 70 17.09 -1.86 -7.98
N ARG A 71 17.71 -1.48 -9.12
CA ARG A 71 17.16 -1.73 -10.47
C ARG A 71 16.88 -3.20 -10.79
N HIS A 72 17.61 -4.11 -10.15
CA HIS A 72 17.50 -5.56 -10.33
C HIS A 72 16.40 -6.20 -9.46
N LYS A 73 15.83 -5.47 -8.49
CA LYS A 73 14.83 -5.98 -7.56
C LYS A 73 13.43 -5.92 -8.18
N PRO A 74 12.57 -6.95 -7.96
CA PRO A 74 11.15 -6.85 -8.28
C PRO A 74 10.50 -5.66 -7.55
N ARG A 75 9.53 -5.01 -8.18
CA ARG A 75 8.88 -3.79 -7.64
C ARG A 75 7.50 -4.09 -7.11
N LEU A 76 7.22 -3.64 -5.89
CA LEU A 76 5.86 -3.58 -5.35
C LEU A 76 5.42 -2.12 -5.31
N VAL A 77 4.39 -1.79 -6.09
CA VAL A 77 3.78 -0.46 -6.08
C VAL A 77 2.51 -0.50 -5.24
N VAL A 78 2.46 0.32 -4.19
CA VAL A 78 1.29 0.48 -3.33
C VAL A 78 0.61 1.79 -3.67
N PHE A 79 -0.63 1.69 -4.13
CA PHE A 79 -1.54 2.82 -4.28
C PHE A 79 -2.37 2.95 -3.01
N HIS A 80 -2.33 4.11 -2.38
CA HIS A 80 -2.99 4.33 -1.10
C HIS A 80 -4.48 4.69 -1.29
N GLY A 81 -5.35 4.34 -0.35
CA GLY A 81 -6.76 4.77 -0.37
C GLY A 81 -6.94 6.25 0.02
N LEU A 82 -8.19 6.70 0.18
CA LEU A 82 -8.55 8.00 0.77
C LEU A 82 -7.80 8.21 2.11
N GLU A 83 -7.14 9.36 2.26
CA GLU A 83 -6.31 9.74 3.42
C GLU A 83 -5.12 8.80 3.72
N GLY A 84 -4.75 7.96 2.76
CA GLY A 84 -3.59 7.09 2.86
C GLY A 84 -2.27 7.84 2.69
N SER A 85 -1.21 7.33 3.29
CA SER A 85 0.17 7.80 3.11
C SER A 85 1.15 6.67 3.39
N LEU A 86 2.44 6.89 3.13
CA LEU A 86 3.51 6.00 3.60
C LEU A 86 3.41 5.65 5.10
N HIS A 87 2.90 6.58 5.92
CA HIS A 87 2.76 6.41 7.36
C HIS A 87 1.54 5.58 7.78
N SER A 88 0.67 5.22 6.83
CA SER A 88 -0.47 4.36 7.12
C SER A 88 0.00 2.94 7.52
N PRO A 89 -0.57 2.33 8.58
CA PRO A 89 -0.11 1.03 9.08
C PRO A 89 -0.12 -0.10 8.04
N TYR A 90 -1.07 -0.08 7.11
CA TYR A 90 -1.16 -1.07 6.03
C TYR A 90 -0.02 -0.91 5.02
N ALA A 91 0.28 0.33 4.59
CA ALA A 91 1.32 0.64 3.62
C ALA A 91 2.69 0.22 4.17
N HIS A 92 2.96 0.56 5.44
CA HIS A 92 4.17 0.12 6.11
C HIS A 92 4.28 -1.42 6.18
N GLY A 93 3.22 -2.12 6.54
CA GLY A 93 3.22 -3.58 6.59
C GLY A 93 3.53 -4.23 5.24
N LEU A 94 2.94 -3.72 4.16
CA LEU A 94 3.16 -4.20 2.80
C LEU A 94 4.59 -3.95 2.33
N ILE A 95 5.09 -2.73 2.51
CA ILE A 95 6.46 -2.36 2.11
C ILE A 95 7.48 -3.16 2.92
N HIS A 96 7.29 -3.30 4.23
CA HIS A 96 8.18 -4.12 5.06
C HIS A 96 8.21 -5.58 4.61
N ALA A 97 7.04 -6.17 4.31
CA ALA A 97 6.97 -7.53 3.78
C ALA A 97 7.63 -7.67 2.40
N ALA A 98 7.57 -6.64 1.55
CA ALA A 98 8.27 -6.60 0.28
C ALA A 98 9.80 -6.56 0.47
N MET A 99 10.29 -5.71 1.38
CA MET A 99 11.71 -5.61 1.72
C MET A 99 12.26 -6.95 2.24
N GLN A 100 11.51 -7.64 3.09
CA GLN A 100 11.92 -8.97 3.60
C GLN A 100 12.01 -10.03 2.49
N ARG A 101 11.33 -9.83 1.36
CA ARG A 101 11.41 -10.68 0.16
C ARG A 101 12.47 -10.21 -0.83
N GLY A 102 13.25 -9.18 -0.49
CA GLY A 102 14.23 -8.56 -1.38
C GLY A 102 13.61 -7.73 -2.51
N TRP A 103 12.35 -7.31 -2.37
CA TRP A 103 11.65 -6.49 -3.35
C TRP A 103 11.80 -5.00 -3.01
N LEU A 104 11.82 -4.17 -4.03
CA LEU A 104 11.77 -2.72 -3.90
C LEU A 104 10.32 -2.29 -3.76
N GLY A 105 9.92 -1.93 -2.55
CA GLY A 105 8.60 -1.35 -2.29
C GLY A 105 8.59 0.15 -2.56
N VAL A 106 7.50 0.64 -3.17
CA VAL A 106 7.22 2.06 -3.37
C VAL A 106 5.76 2.36 -3.02
N VAL A 107 5.53 3.46 -2.31
CA VAL A 107 4.20 4.03 -2.09
C VAL A 107 4.07 5.25 -2.98
N MET A 108 3.07 5.26 -3.85
CA MET A 108 2.74 6.43 -4.67
C MET A 108 1.80 7.33 -3.88
N HIS A 109 2.21 8.57 -3.65
CA HIS A 109 1.35 9.63 -3.15
C HIS A 109 0.64 10.30 -4.32
N PHE A 110 -0.70 10.26 -4.29
CA PHE A 110 -1.50 10.96 -5.28
C PHE A 110 -1.34 12.49 -5.16
N ARG A 111 -1.76 13.21 -6.20
CA ARG A 111 -1.75 14.67 -6.27
C ARG A 111 -2.31 15.30 -4.98
N GLY A 112 -1.57 16.24 -4.39
CA GLY A 112 -1.95 16.92 -3.15
C GLY A 112 -1.91 16.08 -1.87
N CYS A 113 -1.57 14.79 -1.94
CA CYS A 113 -1.53 13.87 -0.77
C CYS A 113 -0.11 13.69 -0.19
N SER A 114 0.89 14.42 -0.67
CA SER A 114 2.27 14.34 -0.19
C SER A 114 2.63 15.33 0.92
N GLY A 115 1.72 16.24 1.26
CA GLY A 115 1.93 17.26 2.30
C GLY A 115 2.65 18.52 1.81
N GLU A 116 3.05 18.58 0.55
CA GLU A 116 3.51 19.80 -0.11
C GLU A 116 2.36 20.44 -0.90
N THR A 117 2.19 21.76 -0.76
CA THR A 117 1.24 22.55 -1.54
C THR A 117 1.65 22.56 -3.01
N GLN A 118 0.69 22.31 -3.91
CA GLN A 118 0.95 22.45 -5.35
C GLN A 118 1.26 23.92 -5.68
N PRO A 119 2.21 24.19 -6.59
CA PRO A 119 2.41 25.54 -7.09
C PRO A 119 1.12 26.01 -7.78
N GLU A 120 0.76 27.28 -7.54
CA GLU A 120 -0.41 27.95 -8.12
C GLU A 120 -0.36 28.07 -9.64
#